data_AF-A0A1Y0IMM8-F1
#
_entry.id   AF-A0A1Y0IMM8-F1
#
_cell.length_a   1.000
_cell.length_b   1.000
_cell.length_c   1.000
_cell.angle_alpha   90.00
_cell.angle_beta   90.00
_cell.angle_gamma   90.00
#
_symmetry.space_group_name_H-M   'P 1'
#
loop_
_entity.id
_entity.type
_entity.pdbx_description
1 polymer ?
#
loop_
_entity_poly.entity_id
_entity_poly.type
_entity_poly.pdbx_seq_one_letter_code
_entity_poly.pdbx_strand_id
1 'polypeptide(L)'
;MIGQNSIEMEKAVKSSSDFLLLQLEGLKEHLDILIRDRAIGKSQVQNLLRAAQTASGIPELKLFVQYQMGRDEKRTGWAKEYKHKKFGERMISVLSSIEERAKTLAHEEVGIDSQTAVGLKLAERFFVYLQWHFTYVESTQKKQQRPENDAGKRPPYSKSQNRGERR
;
A
#
# COMPACT_ATOMS: atom_id res chain seq x y z
N MET A 1 17.34 -8.53 -28.61
CA MET A 1 16.08 -9.11 -28.08
C MET A 1 15.75 -8.70 -26.64
N ILE A 2 16.71 -8.33 -25.78
CA ILE A 2 16.45 -7.97 -24.37
C ILE A 2 15.57 -6.69 -24.20
N GLY A 3 15.63 -5.74 -25.13
CA GLY A 3 14.89 -4.48 -25.03
C GLY A 3 13.39 -4.56 -25.39
N GLN A 4 12.98 -5.53 -26.21
CA GLN A 4 11.59 -5.61 -26.71
C GLN A 4 10.65 -6.12 -25.63
N ASN A 5 11.02 -7.23 -24.97
CA ASN A 5 10.26 -7.82 -23.86
C ASN A 5 10.11 -6.86 -22.67
N SER A 6 11.10 -5.97 -22.46
CA SER A 6 11.02 -4.95 -21.40
C SER A 6 9.92 -3.91 -21.67
N ILE A 7 9.79 -3.45 -22.92
CA ILE A 7 8.77 -2.46 -23.31
C ILE A 7 7.37 -3.10 -23.28
N GLU A 8 7.25 -4.33 -23.78
CA GLU A 8 5.99 -5.09 -23.77
C GLU A 8 5.52 -5.35 -22.33
N MET A 9 6.45 -5.71 -21.43
CA MET A 9 6.16 -5.88 -20.01
C MET A 9 5.66 -4.58 -19.35
N GLU A 10 6.33 -3.46 -19.58
CA GLU A 10 5.89 -2.16 -19.03
C GLU A 10 4.50 -1.78 -19.52
N LYS A 11 4.22 -2.01 -20.80
CA LYS A 11 2.90 -1.77 -21.40
C LYS A 11 1.82 -2.67 -20.77
N ALA A 12 2.10 -3.96 -20.60
CA ALA A 12 1.20 -4.94 -20.00
C ALA A 12 0.91 -4.64 -18.52
N VAL A 13 1.92 -4.19 -17.77
CA VAL A 13 1.75 -3.74 -16.37
C VAL A 13 0.90 -2.48 -16.30
N LYS A 14 1.15 -1.51 -17.20
CA LYS A 14 0.39 -0.26 -17.26
C LYS A 14 -1.07 -0.49 -17.62
N SER A 15 -1.35 -1.33 -18.63
CA SER A 15 -2.71 -1.69 -19.07
C SER A 15 -3.49 -2.45 -17.99
N SER A 16 -2.80 -3.10 -17.05
CA SER A 16 -3.41 -3.83 -15.94
C SER A 16 -3.82 -2.95 -14.75
N SER A 17 -3.70 -1.62 -14.85
CA SER A 17 -4.01 -0.70 -13.74
C SER A 17 -5.43 -0.88 -13.19
N ASP A 18 -6.44 -0.97 -14.05
CA ASP A 18 -7.85 -1.11 -13.64
C ASP A 18 -8.08 -2.44 -12.90
N PHE A 19 -7.45 -3.51 -13.38
CA PHE A 19 -7.45 -4.81 -12.70
C PHE A 19 -6.87 -4.70 -11.29
N LEU A 20 -5.71 -4.05 -11.13
CA LEU A 20 -5.05 -3.91 -9.82
C LEU A 20 -5.86 -3.02 -8.88
N LEU A 21 -6.48 -1.95 -9.38
CA LEU A 21 -7.36 -1.10 -8.59
C LEU A 21 -8.63 -1.84 -8.14
N LEU A 22 -9.18 -2.71 -8.98
CA LEU A 22 -10.29 -3.58 -8.59
C LEU A 22 -9.90 -4.54 -7.46
N GLN A 23 -8.69 -5.13 -7.52
CA GLN A 23 -8.19 -5.95 -6.41
C GLN A 23 -8.05 -5.15 -5.11
N LEU A 24 -7.61 -3.88 -5.19
CA LEU A 24 -7.50 -3.00 -4.04
C LEU A 24 -8.88 -2.68 -3.45
N GLU A 25 -9.88 -2.38 -4.29
CA GLU A 25 -11.23 -2.09 -3.82
C GLU A 25 -11.83 -3.26 -3.02
N GLY A 26 -11.53 -4.51 -3.43
CA GLY A 26 -11.91 -5.72 -2.69
C GLY A 26 -11.27 -5.88 -1.30
N LEU A 27 -10.20 -5.15 -1.00
CA LEU A 27 -9.51 -5.13 0.29
C LEU A 27 -9.81 -3.89 1.14
N LYS A 28 -10.23 -2.82 0.48
CA LYS A 28 -10.24 -1.46 1.01
C LYS A 28 -10.97 -1.32 2.33
N GLU A 29 -12.18 -1.86 2.42
CA GLU A 29 -13.00 -1.75 3.62
C GLU A 29 -12.33 -2.39 4.85
N HIS A 30 -11.72 -3.57 4.67
CA HIS A 30 -10.98 -4.25 5.73
C HIS A 30 -9.72 -3.46 6.09
N LEU A 31 -8.97 -2.99 5.08
CA LEU A 31 -7.78 -2.18 5.28
C LEU A 31 -8.10 -0.88 6.05
N ASP A 32 -9.21 -0.20 5.73
CA ASP A 32 -9.63 1.04 6.39
C ASP A 32 -9.94 0.82 7.88
N ILE A 33 -10.54 -0.32 8.23
CA ILE A 33 -10.74 -0.73 9.63
C ILE A 33 -9.37 -0.89 10.30
N LEU A 34 -8.44 -1.60 9.67
CA LEU A 34 -7.11 -1.84 10.23
C LEU A 34 -6.28 -0.57 10.40
N ILE A 35 -6.40 0.40 9.49
CA ILE A 35 -5.74 1.69 9.59
C ILE A 35 -6.36 2.51 10.73
N ARG A 36 -7.71 2.57 10.82
CA ARG A 36 -8.43 3.26 11.91
C ARG A 36 -8.05 2.71 13.29
N ASP A 37 -7.95 1.41 13.39
CA ASP A 37 -7.58 0.71 14.64
C ASP A 37 -6.08 0.75 14.93
N ARG A 38 -5.28 1.39 14.05
CA ARG A 38 -3.80 1.43 14.09
C ARG A 38 -3.16 0.04 14.14
N ALA A 39 -3.85 -0.97 13.64
CA ALA A 39 -3.39 -2.34 13.61
C ALA A 39 -2.51 -2.66 12.39
N ILE A 40 -2.67 -1.89 11.31
CA ILE A 40 -1.71 -1.82 10.21
C ILE A 40 -1.09 -0.44 10.18
N GLY A 41 0.25 -0.39 10.23
CA GLY A 41 1.04 0.84 10.18
C GLY A 41 1.84 1.00 8.88
N LYS A 42 2.41 2.20 8.70
CA LYS A 42 3.22 2.57 7.53
C LYS A 42 4.37 1.60 7.27
N SER A 43 5.04 1.12 8.32
CA SER A 43 6.15 0.17 8.20
C SER A 43 5.71 -1.18 7.62
N GLN A 44 4.53 -1.68 8.01
CA GLN A 44 4.00 -2.94 7.47
C GLN A 44 3.66 -2.81 5.98
N VAL A 45 3.09 -1.68 5.57
CA VAL A 45 2.83 -1.38 4.15
C VAL A 45 4.12 -1.24 3.35
N GLN A 46 5.13 -0.56 3.90
CA GLN A 46 6.45 -0.44 3.25
C GLN A 46 7.17 -1.78 3.14
N ASN A 47 7.02 -2.65 4.14
CA ASN A 47 7.60 -3.99 4.11
C ASN A 47 6.98 -4.86 3.02
N LEU A 48 5.69 -4.72 2.70
CA LEU A 48 5.08 -5.41 1.55
C LEU A 48 5.71 -4.98 0.22
N LEU A 49 5.86 -3.66 0.01
CA LEU A 49 6.47 -3.15 -1.21
C LEU A 49 7.92 -3.63 -1.33
N ARG A 50 8.68 -3.57 -0.24
CA ARG A 50 10.05 -4.09 -0.21
C ARG A 50 10.09 -5.59 -0.50
N ALA A 51 9.18 -6.37 0.07
CA ALA A 51 9.08 -7.80 -0.19
C ALA A 51 8.83 -8.08 -1.68
N ALA A 52 7.94 -7.33 -2.34
CA ALA A 52 7.73 -7.47 -3.79
C ALA A 52 8.97 -7.15 -4.63
N GLN A 53 9.80 -6.21 -4.17
CA GLN A 53 11.02 -5.82 -4.87
C GLN A 53 12.16 -6.84 -4.74
N THR A 54 12.15 -7.65 -3.68
CA THR A 54 13.21 -8.63 -3.40
C THR A 54 12.80 -10.08 -3.60
N ALA A 55 11.51 -10.36 -3.73
CA ALA A 55 11.00 -11.72 -3.88
C ALA A 55 11.41 -12.34 -5.23
N SER A 56 11.61 -13.66 -5.19
CA SER A 56 11.85 -14.51 -6.36
C SER A 56 10.57 -14.82 -7.15
N GLY A 57 9.39 -14.57 -6.58
CA GLY A 57 8.10 -14.76 -7.25
C GLY A 57 6.89 -14.54 -6.33
N ILE A 58 5.68 -14.64 -6.88
CA ILE A 58 4.43 -14.53 -6.12
C ILE A 58 4.32 -15.55 -4.97
N PRO A 59 4.73 -16.84 -5.12
CA PRO A 59 4.67 -17.79 -4.02
C PRO A 59 5.41 -17.33 -2.76
N GLU A 60 6.57 -16.67 -2.91
CA GLU A 60 7.33 -16.11 -1.79
C GLU A 60 6.57 -14.96 -1.10
N LEU A 61 5.87 -14.13 -1.85
CA LEU A 61 5.01 -13.09 -1.29
C LEU A 61 3.82 -13.67 -0.50
N LYS A 62 3.23 -14.76 -0.99
CA LYS A 62 2.16 -15.47 -0.25
C LYS A 62 2.71 -16.03 1.07
N LEU A 63 3.89 -16.64 1.05
CA LEU A 63 4.59 -17.11 2.26
C LEU A 63 4.87 -15.96 3.23
N PHE A 64 5.33 -14.80 2.73
CA PHE A 64 5.54 -13.61 3.55
C PHE A 64 4.24 -13.17 4.26
N VAL A 65 3.10 -13.16 3.56
CA VAL A 65 1.80 -12.81 4.15
C VAL A 65 1.37 -13.85 5.19
N GLN A 66 1.54 -15.14 4.91
CA GLN A 66 1.27 -16.21 5.89
C GLN A 66 2.12 -16.06 7.16
N TYR A 67 3.40 -15.73 7.01
CA TYR A 67 4.29 -15.43 8.11
C TYR A 67 3.80 -14.23 8.94
N GLN A 68 3.37 -13.15 8.29
CA GLN A 68 2.79 -12.00 8.99
C GLN A 68 1.53 -12.37 9.78
N MET A 69 0.66 -13.22 9.22
CA MET A 69 -0.51 -13.74 9.92
C MET A 69 -0.13 -14.59 11.14
N GLY A 70 0.86 -15.47 11.00
CA GLY A 70 1.33 -16.34 12.09
C GLY A 70 1.94 -15.56 13.26
N ARG A 71 2.53 -14.40 12.99
CA ARG A 71 3.09 -13.49 14.01
C ARG A 71 2.07 -12.57 14.67
N ASP A 72 0.87 -12.46 14.13
CA ASP A 72 -0.19 -11.62 14.69
C ASP A 72 -0.97 -12.38 15.78
N GLU A 73 -0.28 -12.64 16.91
CA GLU A 73 -0.83 -13.40 18.05
C GLU A 73 -2.12 -12.78 18.61
N LYS A 74 -2.19 -11.44 18.59
CA LYS A 74 -3.35 -10.68 19.09
C LYS A 74 -4.51 -10.63 18.10
N ARG A 75 -4.31 -11.10 16.86
CA ARG A 75 -5.31 -11.12 15.77
C ARG A 75 -5.95 -9.76 15.52
N THR A 76 -5.19 -8.69 15.68
CA THR A 76 -5.69 -7.33 15.48
C THR A 76 -5.33 -6.76 14.11
N GLY A 77 -4.29 -7.30 13.46
CA GLY A 77 -3.76 -6.86 12.17
C GLY A 77 -4.04 -7.87 11.06
N TRP A 78 -2.99 -8.57 10.63
CA TRP A 78 -3.02 -9.54 9.52
C TRP A 78 -3.98 -10.70 9.72
N ALA A 79 -4.15 -11.14 10.96
CA ALA A 79 -5.05 -12.23 11.34
C ALA A 79 -6.42 -11.73 11.81
N LYS A 80 -6.69 -10.41 11.75
CA LYS A 80 -8.02 -9.87 12.03
C LYS A 80 -9.02 -10.35 10.98
N GLU A 81 -10.18 -10.76 11.44
CA GLU A 81 -11.27 -11.22 10.59
C GLU A 81 -12.22 -10.07 10.23
N TYR A 82 -12.65 -10.04 8.97
CA TYR A 82 -13.71 -9.17 8.49
C TYR A 82 -14.54 -9.90 7.43
N LYS A 83 -15.87 -9.95 7.63
CA LYS A 83 -16.80 -10.74 6.82
C LYS A 83 -16.29 -12.19 6.63
N HIS A 84 -15.97 -12.85 7.75
CA HIS A 84 -15.49 -14.24 7.84
C HIS A 84 -14.18 -14.57 7.10
N LYS A 85 -13.34 -13.58 6.78
CA LYS A 85 -12.02 -13.81 6.20
C LYS A 85 -10.97 -12.94 6.88
N LYS A 86 -9.79 -13.50 7.14
CA LYS A 86 -8.65 -12.76 7.68
C LYS A 86 -8.10 -11.79 6.63
N PHE A 87 -7.48 -10.71 7.08
CA PHE A 87 -6.88 -9.74 6.16
C PHE A 87 -5.81 -10.39 5.27
N GLY A 88 -4.92 -11.19 5.88
CA GLY A 88 -3.89 -11.90 5.14
C GLY A 88 -4.44 -12.92 4.14
N GLU A 89 -5.55 -13.60 4.43
CA GLU A 89 -6.20 -14.51 3.47
C GLU A 89 -6.73 -13.77 2.24
N ARG A 90 -7.30 -12.58 2.45
CA ARG A 90 -7.74 -11.72 1.34
C ARG A 90 -6.55 -11.22 0.52
N MET A 91 -5.44 -10.86 1.18
CA MET A 91 -4.20 -10.46 0.50
C MET A 91 -3.61 -11.62 -0.33
N ILE A 92 -3.61 -12.85 0.19
CA ILE A 92 -3.20 -14.06 -0.55
C ILE A 92 -4.11 -14.30 -1.77
N SER A 93 -5.42 -14.03 -1.62
CA SER A 93 -6.36 -14.13 -2.74
C SER A 93 -6.01 -13.12 -3.84
N VAL A 94 -5.69 -11.86 -3.47
CA VAL A 94 -5.22 -10.83 -4.42
C VAL A 94 -3.92 -11.25 -5.11
N LEU A 95 -2.93 -11.75 -4.37
CA LEU A 95 -1.68 -12.25 -4.96
C LEU A 95 -1.93 -13.40 -5.93
N SER A 96 -2.91 -14.27 -5.66
CA SER A 96 -3.30 -15.35 -6.58
C SER A 96 -3.96 -14.80 -7.84
N SER A 97 -4.83 -13.80 -7.74
CA SER A 97 -5.39 -13.11 -8.92
C SER A 97 -4.30 -12.46 -9.77
N ILE A 98 -3.29 -11.85 -9.12
CA ILE A 98 -2.15 -11.23 -9.81
C ILE A 98 -1.32 -12.28 -10.56
N GLU A 99 -1.10 -13.44 -9.96
CA GLU A 99 -0.38 -14.56 -10.58
C GLU A 99 -1.10 -15.09 -11.83
N GLU A 100 -2.42 -15.26 -11.77
CA GLU A 100 -3.22 -15.67 -12.93
C GLU A 100 -3.22 -14.60 -14.03
N ARG A 101 -3.30 -13.31 -13.65
CA ARG A 101 -3.18 -12.21 -14.61
C ARG A 101 -1.80 -12.19 -15.26
N ALA A 102 -0.73 -12.43 -14.50
CA ALA A 102 0.62 -12.48 -15.01
C ALA A 102 0.81 -13.63 -16.01
N LYS A 103 0.26 -14.81 -15.71
CA LYS A 103 0.26 -15.96 -16.62
C LYS A 103 -0.42 -15.63 -17.96
N THR A 104 -1.57 -14.96 -17.90
CA THR A 104 -2.33 -14.53 -19.08
C THR A 104 -1.49 -13.57 -19.94
N LEU A 105 -0.95 -12.51 -19.33
CA LEU A 105 -0.14 -11.51 -20.03
C LEU A 105 1.16 -12.08 -20.60
N ALA A 106 1.81 -12.98 -19.87
CA ALA A 106 3.02 -13.65 -20.36
C ALA A 106 2.73 -14.50 -21.59
N HIS A 107 1.59 -15.19 -21.63
CA HIS A 107 1.19 -16.00 -22.78
C HIS A 107 0.76 -15.14 -23.98
N GLU A 108 0.07 -14.02 -23.75
CA GLU A 108 -0.57 -13.23 -24.81
C GLU A 108 0.30 -12.09 -25.35
N GLU A 109 1.11 -11.45 -24.52
CA GLU A 109 1.71 -10.14 -24.84
C GLU A 109 3.25 -10.10 -24.76
N VAL A 110 3.86 -10.85 -23.84
CA VAL A 110 5.29 -10.65 -23.49
C VAL A 110 6.19 -11.85 -23.82
N GLY A 111 5.68 -13.07 -23.64
CA GLY A 111 6.45 -14.31 -23.77
C GLY A 111 6.39 -15.16 -22.49
N ILE A 112 6.22 -16.48 -22.67
CA ILE A 112 5.86 -17.41 -21.60
C ILE A 112 6.87 -17.45 -20.43
N ASP A 113 8.15 -17.29 -20.74
CA ASP A 113 9.24 -17.30 -19.74
C ASP A 113 9.22 -16.04 -18.84
N SER A 114 8.41 -15.03 -19.18
CA SER A 114 8.33 -13.76 -18.45
C SER A 114 7.28 -13.75 -17.33
N GLN A 115 6.53 -14.84 -17.13
CA GLN A 115 5.43 -14.90 -16.14
C GLN A 115 5.84 -14.41 -14.75
N THR A 116 6.97 -14.89 -14.22
CA THR A 116 7.46 -14.49 -12.89
C THR A 116 7.78 -13.00 -12.83
N ALA A 117 8.48 -12.47 -13.83
CA ALA A 117 8.86 -11.06 -13.90
C ALA A 117 7.63 -10.15 -14.01
N VAL A 118 6.67 -10.50 -14.87
CA VAL A 118 5.39 -9.80 -15.01
C VAL A 118 4.64 -9.81 -13.68
N GLY A 119 4.55 -10.97 -13.01
CA GLY A 119 3.86 -11.11 -11.73
C GLY A 119 4.45 -10.21 -10.65
N LEU A 120 5.77 -10.19 -10.50
CA LEU A 120 6.44 -9.33 -9.53
C LEU A 120 6.21 -7.85 -9.83
N LYS A 121 6.23 -7.44 -11.11
CA LYS A 121 5.94 -6.05 -11.50
C LYS A 121 4.50 -5.63 -11.22
N LEU A 122 3.53 -6.53 -11.46
CA LEU A 122 2.14 -6.29 -11.09
C LEU A 122 1.97 -6.19 -9.57
N ALA A 123 2.62 -7.05 -8.79
CA ALA A 123 2.58 -7.02 -7.33
C ALA A 123 3.22 -5.74 -6.77
N GLU A 124 4.38 -5.34 -7.29
CA GLU A 124 5.04 -4.07 -6.95
C GLU A 124 4.10 -2.89 -7.20
N ARG A 125 3.48 -2.83 -8.38
CA ARG A 125 2.53 -1.78 -8.75
C ARG A 125 1.29 -1.77 -7.85
N PHE A 126 0.75 -2.94 -7.53
CA PHE A 126 -0.35 -3.08 -6.59
C PHE A 126 0.00 -2.54 -5.20
N PHE A 127 1.18 -2.87 -4.67
CA PHE A 127 1.61 -2.36 -3.36
C PHE A 127 1.88 -0.85 -3.35
N VAL A 128 2.25 -0.25 -4.48
CA VAL A 128 2.27 1.22 -4.62
C VAL A 128 0.86 1.80 -4.46
N TYR A 129 -0.16 1.22 -5.10
CA TYR A 129 -1.55 1.68 -4.94
C TYR A 129 -2.06 1.48 -3.50
N LEU A 130 -1.76 0.35 -2.89
CA LEU A 130 -2.03 0.10 -1.47
C LEU A 130 -1.38 1.17 -0.57
N GLN A 131 -0.13 1.55 -0.85
CA GLN A 131 0.59 2.59 -0.10
C GLN A 131 -0.05 3.97 -0.25
N TRP A 132 -0.50 4.33 -1.46
CA TRP A 132 -1.22 5.58 -1.68
C TRP A 132 -2.54 5.62 -0.91
N HIS A 133 -3.31 4.54 -0.97
CA HIS A 133 -4.56 4.41 -0.22
C HIS A 133 -4.33 4.50 1.29
N PHE A 134 -3.35 3.76 1.81
CA PHE A 134 -2.95 3.86 3.22
C PHE A 134 -2.64 5.30 3.62
N THR A 135 -1.82 5.99 2.83
CA THR A 135 -1.40 7.37 3.11
C THR A 135 -2.59 8.33 3.11
N TYR A 136 -3.51 8.17 2.17
CA TYR A 136 -4.74 8.96 2.09
C TYR A 136 -5.60 8.76 3.35
N VAL A 137 -5.90 7.52 3.73
CA VAL A 137 -6.73 7.20 4.89
C VAL A 137 -6.07 7.65 6.21
N GLU A 138 -4.76 7.44 6.36
CA GLU A 138 -4.05 7.90 7.55
C GLU A 138 -4.06 9.44 7.67
N SER A 139 -3.88 10.15 6.55
CA SER A 139 -3.88 11.62 6.54
C SER A 139 -5.26 12.22 6.84
N THR A 140 -6.33 11.59 6.37
CA THR A 140 -7.71 12.03 6.60
C THR A 140 -8.11 11.83 8.07
N GLN A 141 -7.71 10.72 8.69
CA GLN A 141 -7.91 10.49 10.12
C GLN A 141 -7.17 11.51 11.00
N LYS A 142 -5.92 11.84 10.67
CA LYS A 142 -5.12 12.85 11.41
C LYS A 142 -5.76 14.24 11.36
N LYS A 143 -6.38 14.61 10.24
CA LYS A 143 -7.12 15.89 10.10
C LYS A 143 -8.37 15.92 10.98
N GLN A 144 -9.13 14.82 11.06
CA GLN A 144 -10.33 14.73 11.90
C GLN A 144 -10.01 14.75 13.40
N GLN A 145 -8.82 14.28 13.81
CA GLN A 145 -8.38 14.27 15.21
C GLN A 145 -7.75 15.58 15.69
N ARG A 146 -7.51 16.55 14.81
CA ARG A 146 -7.10 17.92 15.19
C ARG A 146 -8.35 18.81 15.24
N PRO A 147 -8.98 19.02 16.42
CA PRO A 147 -9.95 20.09 16.53
C PRO A 147 -9.27 21.43 16.24
N GLU A 148 -10.05 22.35 15.70
CA GLU A 148 -9.76 23.69 15.18
C GLU A 148 -9.17 24.69 16.22
N ASN A 149 -8.41 24.20 17.20
CA ASN A 149 -7.85 25.00 18.31
C ASN A 149 -6.58 25.78 17.95
N ASP A 150 -6.17 25.80 16.67
CA ASP A 150 -4.96 26.48 16.22
C ASP A 150 -5.24 27.69 15.28
N ALA A 151 -6.49 28.13 15.18
CA ALA A 151 -6.87 29.35 14.45
C ALA A 151 -6.69 30.65 15.28
N GLY A 152 -6.10 30.59 16.48
CA GLY A 152 -6.20 31.67 17.47
C GLY A 152 -4.95 32.05 18.27
N LYS A 153 -3.73 31.66 17.88
CA LYS A 153 -2.50 32.17 18.54
C LYS A 153 -1.55 32.81 17.54
N ARG A 154 -1.93 34.00 17.05
CA ARG A 154 -0.91 34.98 16.63
C ARG A 154 -0.11 35.34 17.89
N PRO A 155 1.25 35.30 17.86
CA PRO A 155 2.04 35.83 18.97
C PRO A 155 1.68 37.31 19.15
N PRO A 156 1.58 37.83 20.39
CA PRO A 156 1.30 39.23 20.60
C PRO A 156 2.45 40.04 20.02
N TYR A 157 2.11 40.87 19.04
CA TYR A 157 3.00 41.86 18.46
C TYR A 157 3.31 42.90 19.55
N SER A 158 4.43 42.76 20.27
CA SER A 158 4.88 43.78 21.22
C SER A 158 5.48 44.95 20.44
N LYS A 159 4.62 45.89 20.04
CA LYS A 159 5.05 47.28 19.85
C LYS A 159 5.14 47.94 21.23
N SER A 160 6.34 48.26 21.69
CA SER A 160 6.54 49.36 22.62
C SER A 160 7.51 50.36 21.99
N GLN A 161 6.94 51.46 21.52
CA GLN A 161 7.64 52.66 21.08
C GLN A 161 8.27 53.39 22.27
N ASN A 162 9.44 53.97 22.01
CA ASN A 162 9.95 55.29 22.43
C ASN A 162 9.78 55.81 23.87
N ARG A 163 10.91 56.18 24.47
CA ARG A 163 11.29 57.49 25.07
C ARG A 163 12.65 57.26 25.75
N GLY A 164 13.72 57.99 25.49
CA GLY A 164 13.84 59.44 25.41
C GLY A 164 14.70 59.90 26.60
N GLU A 165 15.96 60.25 26.29
CA GLU A 165 16.86 61.20 26.98
C GLU A 165 17.31 61.04 28.45
N ARG A 166 18.53 61.58 28.65
CA ARG A 166 19.19 62.11 29.88
C ARG A 166 19.95 61.06 30.69
N ARG A 167 21.26 61.17 30.95
CA ARG A 167 22.24 62.27 30.93
C ARG A 167 23.61 61.75 30.49
#